data_AF-A0A955Y1T9-F1
#
_entry.id   AF-A0A955Y1T9-F1
#
_cell.length_a   1.000
_cell.length_b   1.000
_cell.length_c   1.000
_cell.angle_alpha   90.00
_cell.angle_beta   90.00
_cell.angle_gamma   90.00
#
_symmetry.space_group_name_H-M   'P 1'
#
loop_
_entity.id
_entity.type
_entity.pdbx_description
1 polymer ?
#
loop_
_entity_poly.entity_id
_entity_poly.type
_entity_poly.pdbx_seq_one_letter_code
_entity_poly.pdbx_strand_id
1 'polypeptide(L)' 'MRFTRLVARGFRNLEPFDLPLDAPFVVLHGENAQGKTNLLEAVWTLATLRPLRGHRSGDLVGWSREQATVSG' A
#
# COMPACT_ATOMS: atom_id res chain seq x y z
N MET A 1 0.23 15.06 9.74
CA MET A 1 1.14 14.25 8.92
C MET A 1 0.74 14.38 7.46
N ARG A 2 1.69 14.54 6.54
CA ARG A 2 1.45 14.56 5.08
C ARG A 2 2.43 13.59 4.43
N PHE A 3 1.92 12.62 3.68
CA PHE A 3 2.74 11.75 2.84
C PHE A 3 3.06 12.50 1.54
N THR A 4 4.33 12.60 1.18
CA THR A 4 4.77 13.23 -0.09
C THR A 4 5.25 12.18 -1.10
N ARG A 5 5.44 10.95 -0.66
CA ARG A 5 5.88 9.82 -1.47
C ARG A 5 5.36 8.53 -0.85
N LEU A 6 5.16 7.50 -1.66
CA LEU A 6 4.83 6.17 -1.20
C LEU A 6 5.60 5.17 -2.06
N VAL A 7 6.32 4.27 -1.40
CA VAL A 7 7.08 3.20 -2.04
C VAL A 7 6.60 1.88 -1.46
N ALA A 8 6.32 0.90 -2.31
CA ALA A 8 5.92 -0.43 -1.88
C ALA A 8 6.59 -1.51 -2.73
N ARG A 9 6.96 -2.63 -2.10
CA ARG A 9 7.47 -3.83 -2.76
C ARG A 9 6.90 -5.06 -2.07
N GLY A 10 6.33 -6.00 -2.86
CA GLY A 10 5.78 -7.25 -2.33
C GLY A 10 4.57 -7.08 -1.41
N PHE A 11 3.92 -5.92 -1.40
CA PHE A 11 2.77 -5.62 -0.55
C PHE A 11 1.47 -5.98 -1.27
N ARG A 12 0.71 -6.93 -0.71
CA ARG A 12 -0.51 -7.48 -1.33
C ARG A 12 -0.28 -7.82 -2.82
N ASN A 13 -1.21 -7.46 -3.70
CA ASN A 13 -1.07 -7.64 -5.15
C ASN A 13 -0.48 -6.41 -5.86
N LEU A 14 0.14 -5.48 -5.14
CA LEU A 14 0.75 -4.30 -5.77
C LEU A 14 2.08 -4.68 -6.40
N GLU A 15 2.24 -4.37 -7.68
CA GLU A 15 3.56 -4.38 -8.30
C GLU A 15 4.46 -3.33 -7.64
N PRO A 16 5.79 -3.53 -7.62
CA PRO A 16 6.73 -2.55 -7.08
C PRO A 16 6.52 -1.17 -7.68
N PHE A 17 6.34 -0.16 -6.83
CA PHE A 17 6.18 1.22 -7.28
C PHE A 17 6.88 2.21 -6.36
N ASP A 18 7.05 3.41 -6.90
CA ASP A 18 7.57 4.60 -6.25
C ASP A 18 6.75 5.79 -6.74
N LEU A 19 5.82 6.24 -5.91
CA LEU A 19 4.77 7.17 -6.29
C LEU A 19 4.91 8.49 -5.52
N PRO A 20 5.13 9.63 -6.19
CA PRO A 20 4.98 10.94 -5.55
C PRO A 20 3.50 11.18 -5.17
N LEU A 21 3.29 11.71 -3.96
CA LEU A 21 1.99 12.07 -3.38
C LEU A 21 2.00 13.55 -2.93
N ASP A 22 2.59 14.41 -3.75
CA ASP A 22 2.75 15.84 -3.47
C ASP A 22 1.54 16.69 -3.85
N ALA A 23 0.55 16.12 -4.56
CA ALA A 23 -0.70 16.79 -4.86
C ALA A 23 -1.58 16.99 -3.60
N PRO A 24 -2.37 18.08 -3.52
CA PRO A 24 -3.33 18.29 -2.43
C PRO A 24 -4.49 17.27 -2.46
N PHE A 25 -4.72 16.66 -3.63
CA PHE A 25 -5.72 15.62 -3.83
C PHE A 25 -5.18 14.57 -4.82
N VAL A 26 -5.30 13.30 -4.46
CA VAL A 26 -4.82 12.17 -5.26
C VAL A 26 -6.00 11.27 -5.59
N VAL A 27 -6.20 10.97 -6.88
CA VAL A 27 -7.27 10.08 -7.35
C VAL A 27 -6.68 8.75 -7.79
N LEU A 28 -7.19 7.67 -7.21
CA LEU A 28 -6.90 6.30 -7.66
C LEU A 28 -8.06 5.82 -8.53
N HIS A 29 -7.81 5.61 -9.82
CA HIS A 29 -8.81 5.13 -10.77
C HIS A 29 -8.35 3.84 -11.43
N GLY A 30 -9.31 3.04 -11.93
CA GLY A 30 -9.06 1.73 -12.52
C GLY A 30 -10.17 0.75 -12.17
N GLU A 31 -10.11 -0.45 -12.71
CA GLU A 31 -11.14 -1.47 -12.48
C GLU A 31 -11.06 -2.07 -11.08
N ASN A 32 -12.12 -2.77 -10.69
CA ASN A 32 -12.14 -3.50 -9.42
C ASN A 32 -11.03 -4.55 -9.37
N ALA A 33 -10.59 -4.89 -8.15
CA ALA A 33 -9.51 -5.83 -7.87
C ALA A 33 -8.09 -5.44 -8.38
N GLN A 34 -7.91 -4.31 -9.06
CA GLN A 34 -6.59 -3.82 -9.52
C GLN A 34 -5.70 -3.21 -8.41
N GLY A 35 -6.04 -3.39 -7.13
CA GLY A 35 -5.16 -2.99 -6.02
C GLY A 35 -5.35 -1.57 -5.48
N LYS A 36 -6.33 -0.79 -5.95
CA LYS A 36 -6.63 0.56 -5.42
C LYS A 36 -6.78 0.59 -3.88
N THR A 37 -7.58 -0.33 -3.33
CA THR A 37 -7.74 -0.47 -1.86
C THR A 37 -6.46 -0.93 -1.16
N ASN A 38 -5.57 -1.64 -1.85
CA ASN A 38 -4.28 -2.07 -1.29
C ASN A 38 -3.30 -0.89 -1.19
N LEU A 39 -3.36 0.05 -2.14
CA LEU A 39 -2.59 1.28 -2.03
C LEU A 39 -3.05 2.11 -0.82
N LEU A 40 -4.37 2.23 -0.61
CA LEU A 40 -4.90 2.87 0.60
C LEU A 40 -4.53 2.10 1.87
N GLU A 41 -4.49 0.77 1.83
CA GLU A 41 -4.03 -0.06 2.94
C GLU A 41 -2.54 0.17 3.25
N ALA A 42 -1.68 0.40 2.27
CA ALA A 42 -0.28 0.76 2.51
C ALA A 42 -0.16 2.08 3.31
N VAL A 43 -0.92 3.10 2.94
CA VAL A 43 -0.99 4.37 3.68
C VAL A 43 -1.52 4.16 5.10
N TRP A 44 -2.58 3.36 5.25
CA TRP A 44 -3.15 2.99 6.55
C TRP A 44 -2.12 2.27 7.44
N THR A 45 -1.39 1.31 6.88
CA THR A 45 -0.36 0.57 7.63
C THR A 45 0.77 1.47 8.09
N LEU A 46 1.20 2.45 7.27
CA LEU A 46 2.19 3.44 7.74
C LEU A 46 1.66 4.31 8.88
N ALA A 47 0.38 4.68 8.83
CA ALA A 47 -0.22 5.53 9.85
C ALA A 47 -0.55 4.79 11.16
N THR A 48 -0.82 3.49 11.10
CA THR A 48 -1.40 2.73 12.24
C THR A 48 -0.55 1.54 12.69
N LEU A 49 0.43 1.13 11.89
CA LEU A 49 1.21 -0.11 12.04
C LEU A 49 0.34 -1.39 12.08
N ARG A 50 -0.87 -1.32 11.51
CA ARG A 50 -1.83 -2.43 11.48
C ARG A 50 -2.33 -2.67 10.05
N PRO A 51 -2.74 -3.91 9.71
CA PRO A 51 -3.51 -4.15 8.49
C PRO A 51 -4.82 -3.37 8.51
N LEU A 52 -5.29 -2.92 7.34
CA LEU A 52 -6.64 -2.36 7.22
C LEU A 52 -7.67 -3.48 7.28
N ARG A 53 -7.33 -4.63 6.69
CA ARG A 53 -8.14 -5.84 6.71
C ARG A 53 -7.30 -7.08 7.01
N GLY A 54 -7.90 -8.03 7.72
CA GLY A 54 -7.20 -9.19 8.27
C GLY A 54 -6.68 -8.92 9.68
N HIS A 55 -6.02 -9.91 10.25
CA HIS A 55 -5.65 -9.91 11.67
C HIS A 55 -4.14 -10.07 11.88
N ARG A 56 -3.37 -10.43 10.84
CA ARG A 56 -1.95 -10.75 10.94
C ARG A 56 -1.13 -9.91 9.97
N SER A 57 0.03 -9.45 10.40
CA SER A 57 0.96 -8.70 9.53
C SER A 57 1.42 -9.51 8.31
N GLY A 58 1.47 -10.85 8.43
CA GLY A 58 1.79 -11.75 7.32
C GLY A 58 0.78 -11.68 6.17
N ASP A 59 -0.46 -11.26 6.43
CA ASP A 59 -1.49 -11.11 5.39
C ASP A 59 -1.14 -9.98 4.41
N LEU A 60 -0.27 -9.03 4.80
CA LEU A 60 0.18 -7.92 3.96
C LEU A 60 1.23 -8.35 2.93
N VAL A 61 1.87 -9.50 3.12
CA VAL A 61 2.85 -10.03 2.16
C VAL A 61 2.11 -10.60 0.95
N GLY A 62 2.53 -10.18 -0.24
CA GLY A 62 1.97 -10.64 -1.49
C GLY A 62 2.16 -12.15 -1.69
N TRP A 63 1.26 -12.77 -2.46
CA TRP A 63 1.39 -14.19 -2.77
C TRP A 63 2.72 -14.49 -3.46
N SER A 64 3.33 -15.61 -3.08
CA SER A 64 4.64 -16.05 -3.58
C SER A 64 5.77 -15.04 -3.32
N ARG A 65 5.62 -14.16 -2.32
CA ARG A 65 6.68 -13.29 -1.81
C ARG A 65 7.08 -13.73 -0.40
N GLU A 66 8.34 -13.57 -0.05
CA GLU A 66 8.86 -13.86 1.30
C GLU A 66 8.69 -12.68 2.25
N GLN A 67 8.71 -11.45 1.72
CA GLN A 67 8.64 -10.22 2.49
C GLN A 67 7.90 -9.11 1.73
N ALA A 68 7.41 -8.13 2.49
CA ALA A 68 6.86 -6.89 1.97
C ALA A 68 7.52 -5.68 2.65
N THR A 69 7.74 -4.62 1.88
CA THR A 69 8.16 -3.33 2.41
C THR A 69 7.22 -2.24 1.92
N VAL A 70 6.94 -1.29 2.82
CA VAL A 70 6.16 -0.08 2.54
C VAL A 70 6.83 1.07 3.30
N SER A 71 7.06 2.19 2.62
CA SER A 71 7.63 3.42 3.18
C SER A 71 7.00 4.65 2.54
N GLY A 72 6.99 5.78 3.26
CA GLY A 72 6.42 7.04 2.80
C GLY A 72 6.80 8.22 3.68
#